data_AF-A0A9X1PSG7-F1
#
_entry.id   AF-A0A9X1PSG7-F1
#
_cell.length_a   1.000
_cell.length_b   1.000
_cell.length_c   1.000
_cell.angle_alpha   90.00
_cell.angle_beta   90.00
_cell.angle_gamma   90.00
#
_symmetry.space_group_name_H-M   'P 1'
#
loop_
_entity.id
_entity.type
_entity.pdbx_description
1 polymer ?
#
loop_
_entity_poly.entity_id
_entity_poly.type
_entity_poly.pdbx_seq_one_letter_code
_entity_poly.pdbx_strand_id
1 'polypeptide(L)'
;MRSFFYKQKRTLAQRYFCFGLIVMLFSGAQKQEPLPKGDPDNGGLATPEGFEALVVADSTGLARHIVVNENGDIYVKLRYYGKGQHGGTVALRDTNRDGRADIIKNFGNYPDQSSLANGITIRKGYLYFSSSLFVYRSKLVPGQLLPDSTVEVILKDDHEHGTHWHITKPMAFDDKGNMYVPFGAPSDACQDVANSPGGKPGTTGLTPCPDLEKHGGIWKFSADKLNQTQADGSLFATGLRSIVGMRWNNADQNLYAVVHGRDNLRRLFPDIYSSWQSAVLPADEFVKVTQGTNLGWPYYYFDQMKGKRILNPEYGGDSKKEGEGAKYQNPIIGFPGHWAPNDILFYTGNQFPERYKNGAFIAFHGSTNRAPYPQAGFFVCFVPWVNGKFSEKWEVFADGFAGMDPIINVSDAKARPMGLAQGPDGSLYITDSKKGKIWRVMFKGNKPSFGTPQLAAMEKHKLLGNIRTPDVVKDNLDKETKLAGEKIYRTYCTPCHQSNGLGDGSRFPPLVNSEWVTEDKRKLIRAVANGLEGPIEVLGKPYNDLMPKHDFMSPEEMAQLLTYVRQQFGNMPDRVSVDEVNRVLKK
;
A
#
# COMPACT_ATOMS: atom_id res chain seq x y z
N MET A 1 89.26 45.40 -35.11
CA MET A 1 89.06 46.07 -33.80
C MET A 1 88.62 45.02 -32.78
N ARG A 2 88.79 45.30 -31.47
CA ARG A 2 88.19 44.68 -30.25
C ARG A 2 87.02 43.68 -30.49
N SER A 3 86.75 42.58 -29.75
CA SER A 3 87.33 41.85 -28.60
C SER A 3 86.32 40.70 -28.24
N PHE A 4 86.59 39.58 -27.55
CA PHE A 4 87.76 39.08 -26.81
C PHE A 4 87.71 37.52 -26.61
N PHE A 5 88.69 37.01 -25.86
CA PHE A 5 88.81 35.73 -25.10
C PHE A 5 87.52 35.05 -24.54
N TYR A 6 87.44 33.76 -24.15
CA TYR A 6 88.26 32.52 -24.33
C TYR A 6 87.60 31.35 -23.53
N LYS A 7 88.08 30.10 -23.71
CA LYS A 7 87.95 28.91 -22.82
C LYS A 7 86.66 28.06 -22.81
N GLN A 8 86.82 26.83 -23.31
CA GLN A 8 86.09 25.62 -22.89
C GLN A 8 86.02 25.46 -21.36
N LYS A 9 84.92 24.91 -20.84
CA LYS A 9 84.96 24.00 -19.68
C LYS A 9 83.84 22.94 -19.72
N ARG A 10 84.25 21.77 -19.23
CA ARG A 10 83.58 20.47 -19.04
C ARG A 10 82.12 20.47 -18.52
N THR A 11 81.42 19.41 -18.94
CA THR A 11 80.44 18.58 -18.19
C THR A 11 79.20 19.22 -17.56
N LEU A 12 78.02 18.80 -18.02
CA LEU A 12 76.92 18.42 -17.12
C LEU A 12 75.99 17.38 -17.80
N ALA A 13 75.86 16.19 -17.21
CA ALA A 13 74.83 15.23 -17.59
C ALA A 13 73.65 15.37 -16.63
N GLN A 14 72.48 15.81 -17.13
CA GLN A 14 71.28 15.97 -16.31
C GLN A 14 70.69 14.61 -15.92
N ARG A 15 70.73 14.29 -14.62
CA ARG A 15 69.92 13.23 -14.03
C ARG A 15 68.53 13.80 -13.71
N TYR A 16 67.51 13.39 -14.46
CA TYR A 16 66.13 13.56 -14.05
C TYR A 16 65.76 12.43 -13.08
N PHE A 17 65.39 12.77 -11.85
CA PHE A 17 65.00 11.82 -10.81
C PHE A 17 63.47 11.73 -10.77
N CYS A 18 62.90 10.78 -11.52
CA CYS A 18 61.45 10.54 -11.49
C CYS A 18 61.07 9.81 -10.18
N PHE A 19 60.50 10.54 -9.22
CA PHE A 19 59.84 9.95 -8.06
C PHE A 19 58.50 9.32 -8.49
N GLY A 20 58.51 8.02 -8.75
CA GLY A 20 57.29 7.24 -8.97
C GLY A 20 56.56 6.98 -7.65
N LEU A 21 55.46 7.70 -7.41
CA LEU A 21 54.62 7.48 -6.23
C LEU A 21 53.71 6.25 -6.45
N ILE A 22 54.16 5.06 -6.06
CA ILE A 22 53.34 3.85 -6.11
C ILE A 22 52.32 3.89 -4.96
N VAL A 23 51.11 4.34 -5.27
CA VAL A 23 49.96 4.16 -4.37
C VAL A 23 49.50 2.71 -4.49
N MET A 24 49.89 1.87 -3.52
CA MET A 24 49.28 0.56 -3.35
C MET A 24 47.83 0.74 -2.90
N LEU A 25 46.90 0.62 -3.85
CA LEU A 25 45.49 0.41 -3.55
C LEU A 25 45.34 -0.95 -2.86
N PHE A 26 45.31 -0.95 -1.53
CA PHE A 26 44.80 -2.07 -0.77
C PHE A 26 43.30 -2.20 -1.05
N SER A 27 42.95 -2.96 -2.08
CA SER A 27 41.62 -3.52 -2.26
C SER A 27 41.39 -4.56 -1.17
N GLY A 28 41.13 -4.09 0.04
CA GLY A 28 40.60 -4.88 1.14
C GLY A 28 39.25 -5.43 0.70
N ALA A 29 39.24 -6.63 0.14
CA ALA A 29 38.03 -7.39 -0.12
C ALA A 29 37.39 -7.69 1.23
N GLN A 30 36.51 -6.79 1.67
CA GLN A 30 35.81 -6.89 2.94
C GLN A 30 35.01 -8.20 2.91
N LYS A 31 35.50 -9.18 3.68
CA LYS A 31 35.03 -10.56 3.63
C LYS A 31 33.55 -10.55 4.00
N GLN A 32 32.68 -10.79 3.01
CA GLN A 32 31.23 -10.74 3.22
C GLN A 32 30.85 -11.74 4.32
N GLU A 33 30.24 -11.25 5.39
CA GLU A 33 29.88 -12.10 6.52
C GLU A 33 28.83 -13.13 6.09
N PRO A 34 28.89 -14.36 6.64
CA PRO A 34 27.97 -15.42 6.26
C PRO A 34 26.52 -15.03 6.57
N LEU A 35 25.61 -15.31 5.64
CA LEU A 35 24.19 -15.04 5.84
C LEU A 35 23.64 -15.90 7.00
N PRO A 36 22.85 -15.30 7.92
CA PRO A 36 22.26 -16.04 9.04
C PRO A 36 21.34 -17.16 8.56
N LYS A 37 21.12 -18.18 9.40
CA LYS A 37 20.28 -19.33 9.05
C LYS A 37 18.80 -18.92 8.90
N GLY A 38 18.12 -19.39 7.86
CA GLY A 38 16.67 -19.26 7.73
C GLY A 38 15.92 -20.01 8.83
N ASP A 39 14.67 -19.61 9.06
CA ASP A 39 13.75 -20.36 9.89
C ASP A 39 13.33 -21.67 9.20
N PRO A 40 13.08 -22.78 9.93
CA PRO A 40 12.81 -24.08 9.32
C PRO A 40 11.59 -24.12 8.38
N ASP A 41 10.64 -23.21 8.56
CA ASP A 41 9.43 -23.03 7.75
C ASP A 41 9.43 -21.68 6.99
N ASN A 42 10.59 -21.03 6.85
CA ASN A 42 10.74 -19.67 6.32
C ASN A 42 9.89 -18.61 7.07
N GLY A 43 9.55 -18.85 8.33
CA GLY A 43 8.64 -18.00 9.09
C GLY A 43 7.20 -18.03 8.56
N GLY A 44 6.81 -19.13 7.90
CA GLY A 44 5.52 -19.35 7.27
C GLY A 44 5.41 -18.88 5.81
N LEU A 45 6.51 -18.50 5.16
CA LEU A 45 6.50 -18.02 3.76
C LEU A 45 6.90 -19.10 2.74
N ALA A 46 6.18 -19.12 1.62
CA ALA A 46 6.62 -19.80 0.40
C ALA A 46 7.45 -18.83 -0.45
N THR A 47 8.62 -19.27 -0.91
CA THR A 47 9.56 -18.52 -1.78
C THR A 47 10.14 -19.46 -2.84
N PRO A 48 10.75 -18.95 -3.94
CA PRO A 48 11.45 -19.79 -4.90
C PRO A 48 12.55 -20.65 -4.27
N GLU A 49 12.86 -21.77 -4.91
CA GLU A 49 13.88 -22.71 -4.44
C GLU A 49 15.27 -22.03 -4.35
N GLY A 50 15.97 -22.24 -3.24
CA GLY A 50 17.26 -21.59 -2.95
C GLY A 50 17.14 -20.22 -2.27
N PHE A 51 15.92 -19.72 -2.04
CA PHE A 51 15.67 -18.68 -1.03
C PHE A 51 15.35 -19.29 0.33
N GLU A 52 15.83 -18.63 1.38
CA GLU A 52 15.47 -18.87 2.78
C GLU A 52 14.93 -17.57 3.37
N ALA A 53 14.04 -17.64 4.36
CA ALA A 53 13.61 -16.48 5.14
C ALA A 53 13.74 -16.73 6.64
N LEU A 54 14.01 -15.67 7.41
CA LEU A 54 13.90 -15.68 8.88
C LEU A 54 12.99 -14.55 9.37
N VAL A 55 12.41 -14.73 10.55
CA VAL A 55 11.67 -13.71 11.29
C VAL A 55 12.67 -12.85 12.07
N VAL A 56 12.82 -11.59 11.67
CA VAL A 56 13.67 -10.60 12.33
C VAL A 56 13.04 -10.15 13.65
N ALA A 57 11.72 -9.97 13.63
CA ALA A 57 10.89 -9.65 14.79
C ALA A 57 9.47 -10.19 14.57
N ASP A 58 8.87 -10.84 15.58
CA ASP A 58 7.51 -11.37 15.51
C ASP A 58 6.41 -10.30 15.56
N SER A 59 6.71 -9.15 16.17
CA SER A 59 5.80 -8.01 16.25
C SER A 59 6.55 -6.69 16.46
N THR A 60 6.06 -5.63 15.83
CA THR A 60 6.50 -4.23 16.04
C THR A 60 5.33 -3.27 16.30
N GLY A 61 4.09 -3.78 16.40
CA GLY A 61 2.87 -3.00 16.28
C GLY A 61 2.31 -3.05 14.86
N LEU A 62 1.35 -2.19 14.49
CA LEU A 62 0.75 -2.24 13.15
C LEU A 62 1.68 -1.61 12.11
N ALA A 63 2.66 -2.37 11.61
CA ALA A 63 3.67 -1.87 10.69
C ALA A 63 3.11 -1.40 9.34
N ARG A 64 3.83 -0.45 8.74
CA ARG A 64 3.57 0.15 7.44
C ARG A 64 4.84 0.00 6.59
N HIS A 65 5.38 1.08 6.01
CA HIS A 65 6.65 1.00 5.28
C HIS A 65 7.84 0.77 6.21
N ILE A 66 8.93 0.31 5.61
CA ILE A 66 10.18 -0.09 6.26
C ILE A 66 11.36 0.46 5.45
N VAL A 67 12.45 0.78 6.12
CA VAL A 67 13.75 1.07 5.50
C VAL A 67 14.87 0.47 6.34
N VAL A 68 15.90 -0.04 5.69
CA VAL A 68 17.12 -0.53 6.35
C VAL A 68 18.27 0.41 6.00
N ASN A 69 19.03 0.80 7.01
CA ASN A 69 20.18 1.69 6.89
C ASN A 69 21.45 0.92 6.49
N GLU A 70 22.48 1.63 6.04
CA GLU A 70 23.75 1.03 5.60
C GLU A 70 24.47 0.24 6.71
N ASN A 71 24.25 0.59 7.98
CA ASN A 71 24.76 -0.13 9.14
C ASN A 71 23.91 -1.33 9.59
N GLY A 72 22.79 -1.63 8.89
CA GLY A 72 21.87 -2.70 9.23
C GLY A 72 20.72 -2.33 10.18
N ASP A 73 20.68 -1.10 10.72
CA ASP A 73 19.54 -0.64 11.53
C ASP A 73 18.26 -0.63 10.68
N ILE A 74 17.15 -1.07 11.28
CA ILE A 74 15.85 -1.14 10.60
C ILE A 74 14.93 -0.09 11.20
N TYR A 75 14.28 0.70 10.35
CA TYR A 75 13.29 1.70 10.77
C TYR A 75 11.95 1.37 10.12
N VAL A 76 10.90 1.35 10.93
CA VAL A 76 9.54 0.97 10.54
C VAL A 76 8.56 2.08 10.93
N LYS A 77 7.69 2.48 9.99
CA LYS A 77 6.55 3.33 10.29
C LYS A 77 5.39 2.47 10.81
N LEU A 78 4.70 2.93 11.85
CA LEU A 78 3.46 2.29 12.34
C LEU A 78 2.21 3.02 11.84
N ARG A 79 1.08 2.31 11.85
CA ARG A 79 -0.25 2.87 11.52
C ARG A 79 -0.71 3.91 12.54
N TYR A 80 -0.41 3.67 13.81
CA TYR A 80 -0.67 4.54 14.96
C TYR A 80 0.23 4.11 16.12
N TYR A 81 0.28 4.93 17.17
CA TYR A 81 0.95 4.60 18.42
C TYR A 81 -0.08 4.30 19.54
N GLY A 82 0.38 3.74 20.67
CA GLY A 82 -0.51 3.33 21.76
C GLY A 82 -1.34 4.48 22.32
N LYS A 83 -2.57 4.19 22.78
CA LYS A 83 -3.53 5.18 23.31
C LYS A 83 -2.87 6.07 24.37
N GLY A 84 -2.70 7.36 24.06
CA GLY A 84 -2.13 8.36 24.96
C GLY A 84 -0.64 8.66 24.80
N GLN A 85 0.02 8.24 23.70
CA GLN A 85 1.44 8.54 23.45
C GLN A 85 1.67 9.22 22.08
N HIS A 86 2.78 9.95 21.94
CA HIS A 86 3.18 10.65 20.69
C HIS A 86 4.16 9.81 19.84
N GLY A 87 4.12 9.98 18.51
CA GLY A 87 5.06 9.41 17.54
C GLY A 87 4.79 7.95 17.12
N GLY A 88 4.75 7.67 15.81
CA GLY A 88 4.41 6.34 15.25
C GLY A 88 5.55 5.65 14.51
N THR A 89 6.73 5.50 15.12
CA THR A 89 7.94 4.97 14.48
C THR A 89 8.72 4.03 15.39
N VAL A 90 9.29 2.95 14.82
CA VAL A 90 10.10 1.94 15.54
C VAL A 90 11.47 1.81 14.89
N ALA A 91 12.51 1.75 15.71
CA ALA A 91 13.86 1.40 15.30
C ALA A 91 14.23 0.03 15.89
N LEU A 92 14.87 -0.82 15.09
CA LEU A 92 15.34 -2.14 15.47
C LEU A 92 16.82 -2.29 15.17
N ARG A 93 17.54 -3.01 16.03
CA ARG A 93 18.94 -3.39 15.85
C ARG A 93 19.14 -4.85 16.23
N ASP A 94 20.01 -5.49 15.47
CA ASP A 94 20.60 -6.80 15.72
C ASP A 94 22.05 -6.54 16.18
N THR A 95 22.39 -6.85 17.44
CA THR A 95 23.74 -6.65 17.99
C THR A 95 24.61 -7.90 17.95
N ASN A 96 24.02 -9.09 17.83
CA ASN A 96 24.73 -10.37 17.82
C ASN A 96 24.98 -10.93 16.39
N ARG A 97 24.33 -10.35 15.38
CA ARG A 97 24.33 -10.69 13.95
C ARG A 97 23.70 -12.04 13.59
N ASP A 98 22.78 -12.54 14.43
CA ASP A 98 22.02 -13.77 14.14
C ASP A 98 20.86 -13.56 13.13
N GLY A 99 20.61 -12.30 12.74
CA GLY A 99 19.57 -11.89 11.81
C GLY A 99 18.30 -11.37 12.49
N ARG A 100 18.19 -11.45 13.83
CA ARG A 100 17.02 -11.03 14.60
C ARG A 100 17.31 -9.77 15.42
N ALA A 101 16.27 -8.97 15.64
CA ALA A 101 16.39 -7.77 16.43
C ALA A 101 16.37 -8.10 17.94
N ASP A 102 17.44 -7.79 18.64
CA ASP A 102 17.55 -7.86 20.11
C ASP A 102 17.19 -6.53 20.78
N ILE A 103 17.28 -5.41 20.04
CA ILE A 103 16.81 -4.09 20.46
C ILE A 103 15.66 -3.68 19.55
N ILE A 104 14.50 -3.38 20.16
CA ILE A 104 13.33 -2.78 19.51
C ILE A 104 12.93 -1.56 20.33
N LYS A 105 12.92 -0.36 19.72
CA LYS A 105 12.62 0.90 20.40
C LYS A 105 11.67 1.77 19.58
N ASN A 106 10.57 2.17 20.20
CA ASN A 106 9.66 3.17 19.65
C ASN A 106 10.28 4.57 19.82
N PHE A 107 10.04 5.47 18.87
CA PHE A 107 10.51 6.84 18.90
C PHE A 107 9.67 7.77 18.01
N GLY A 108 9.99 9.07 18.10
CA GLY A 108 9.26 10.16 17.47
C GLY A 108 8.40 10.87 18.51
N ASN A 109 8.30 12.20 18.41
CA ASN A 109 7.41 13.00 19.24
C ASN A 109 6.65 13.97 18.34
N TYR A 110 5.65 13.43 17.64
CA TYR A 110 4.81 14.15 16.69
C TYR A 110 3.35 13.66 16.81
N PRO A 111 2.36 14.51 16.49
CA PRO A 111 0.96 14.09 16.47
C PRO A 111 0.72 13.12 15.32
N ASP A 112 0.24 11.92 15.65
CA ASP A 112 -0.19 10.93 14.68
C ASP A 112 -1.52 10.32 15.15
N GLN A 113 -2.61 10.91 14.69
CA GLN A 113 -3.98 10.63 15.14
C GLN A 113 -4.82 9.88 14.09
N SER A 114 -4.25 9.63 12.91
CA SER A 114 -4.94 9.04 11.76
C SER A 114 -4.50 7.61 11.54
N SER A 115 -5.42 6.76 11.09
CA SER A 115 -5.13 5.36 10.77
C SER A 115 -4.43 5.15 9.42
N LEU A 116 -4.02 6.23 8.73
CA LEU A 116 -3.48 6.19 7.36
C LEU A 116 -2.00 6.61 7.25
N ALA A 117 -1.28 6.83 8.34
CA ALA A 117 0.17 7.02 8.27
C ALA A 117 0.87 5.81 7.59
N ASN A 118 1.93 6.04 6.80
CA ASN A 118 2.59 4.92 6.10
C ASN A 118 4.08 5.09 5.75
N GLY A 119 4.52 6.26 5.27
CA GLY A 119 5.82 6.42 4.62
C GLY A 119 7.02 6.47 5.57
N ILE A 120 8.13 5.83 5.17
CA ILE A 120 9.47 5.99 5.77
C ILE A 120 10.56 5.71 4.74
N THR A 121 11.66 6.47 4.78
CA THR A 121 12.84 6.25 3.93
C THR A 121 14.07 6.98 4.48
N ILE A 122 15.26 6.68 3.95
CA ILE A 122 16.52 7.35 4.31
C ILE A 122 17.06 8.09 3.09
N ARG A 123 17.47 9.36 3.26
CA ARG A 123 18.12 10.17 2.23
C ARG A 123 19.14 11.13 2.86
N LYS A 124 20.36 11.17 2.29
CA LYS A 124 21.44 12.10 2.70
C LYS A 124 21.69 12.17 4.22
N GLY A 125 21.64 11.04 4.93
CA GLY A 125 21.84 10.99 6.39
C GLY A 125 20.64 11.45 7.24
N TYR A 126 19.46 11.62 6.64
CA TYR A 126 18.20 11.87 7.35
C TYR A 126 17.24 10.70 7.17
N LEU A 127 16.54 10.35 8.24
CA LEU A 127 15.35 9.50 8.20
C LEU A 127 14.14 10.40 7.95
N TYR A 128 13.46 10.19 6.81
CA TYR A 128 12.20 10.84 6.47
C TYR A 128 11.05 9.88 6.81
N PHE A 129 9.96 10.39 7.37
CA PHE A 129 8.77 9.61 7.72
C PHE A 129 7.51 10.49 7.69
N SER A 130 6.32 9.89 7.58
CA SER A 130 5.07 10.64 7.50
C SER A 130 4.01 10.25 8.54
N SER A 131 3.18 11.22 8.92
CA SER A 131 1.80 10.98 9.37
C SER A 131 0.86 11.24 8.19
N SER A 132 -0.47 11.16 8.37
CA SER A 132 -1.39 11.44 7.26
C SER A 132 -1.34 12.88 6.72
N LEU A 133 -0.96 13.86 7.54
CA LEU A 133 -0.96 15.28 7.16
C LEU A 133 0.44 15.91 7.13
N PHE A 134 1.50 15.13 7.33
CA PHE A 134 2.86 15.68 7.44
C PHE A 134 3.91 14.73 6.87
N VAL A 135 4.93 15.29 6.22
CA VAL A 135 6.23 14.66 6.04
C VAL A 135 7.21 15.33 6.99
N TYR A 136 7.89 14.51 7.79
CA TYR A 136 8.91 14.90 8.73
C TYR A 136 10.28 14.37 8.30
N ARG A 137 11.35 14.90 8.91
CA ARG A 137 12.64 14.21 8.97
C ARG A 137 13.33 14.35 10.33
N SER A 138 14.27 13.46 10.58
CA SER A 138 15.21 13.56 11.70
C SER A 138 16.60 13.12 11.23
N LYS A 139 17.65 13.74 11.78
CA LYS A 139 19.03 13.45 11.38
C LYS A 139 19.47 12.12 11.99
N LEU A 140 20.02 11.22 11.18
CA LEU A 140 20.66 10.01 11.67
C LEU A 140 22.09 10.34 12.10
N VAL A 141 22.44 10.00 13.34
CA VAL A 141 23.80 10.14 13.86
C VAL A 141 24.51 8.79 13.76
N PRO A 142 25.66 8.69 13.07
CA PRO A 142 26.39 7.43 12.92
C PRO A 142 26.62 6.70 14.26
N GLY A 143 26.28 5.41 14.30
CA GLY A 143 26.39 4.55 15.49
C GLY A 143 25.18 4.60 16.43
N GLN A 144 24.45 5.72 16.51
CA GLN A 144 23.21 5.80 17.29
C GLN A 144 22.07 5.04 16.57
N LEU A 145 21.15 4.45 17.34
CA LEU A 145 19.95 3.78 16.79
C LEU A 145 18.74 4.72 16.68
N LEU A 146 18.67 5.72 17.55
CA LEU A 146 17.59 6.70 17.55
C LEU A 146 18.15 8.05 17.11
N PRO A 147 17.41 8.84 16.31
CA PRO A 147 17.75 10.24 16.11
C PRO A 147 17.75 11.02 17.43
N ASP A 148 18.80 11.78 17.70
CA ASP A 148 18.88 12.72 18.84
C ASP A 148 18.41 14.15 18.46
N SER A 149 18.27 14.44 17.16
CA SER A 149 17.81 15.72 16.62
C SER A 149 16.32 15.96 16.85
N THR A 150 15.93 17.24 16.99
CA THR A 150 14.53 17.67 16.88
C THR A 150 13.90 17.21 15.55
N VAL A 151 12.64 16.78 15.60
CA VAL A 151 11.88 16.41 14.38
C VAL A 151 11.59 17.67 13.57
N GLU A 152 12.07 17.71 12.32
CA GLU A 152 11.81 18.81 11.39
C GLU A 152 10.60 18.50 10.52
N VAL A 153 9.72 19.49 10.28
CA VAL A 153 8.63 19.38 9.31
C VAL A 153 9.15 19.77 7.91
N ILE A 154 8.98 18.88 6.94
CA ILE A 154 9.36 19.10 5.54
C ILE A 154 8.16 19.60 4.74
N LEU A 155 7.02 18.95 4.92
CA LEU A 155 5.74 19.26 4.28
C LEU A 155 4.63 19.14 5.31
N LYS A 156 3.73 20.13 5.33
CA LYS A 156 2.44 20.09 5.99
C LYS A 156 1.36 20.04 4.91
N ASP A 157 0.46 19.09 5.02
CA ASP A 157 -0.81 19.06 4.30
C ASP A 157 -1.80 19.91 5.12
N ASP A 158 -2.06 21.13 4.67
CA ASP A 158 -2.71 22.17 5.48
C ASP A 158 -4.01 22.72 4.91
N HIS A 159 -4.46 22.22 3.75
CA HIS A 159 -5.76 22.56 3.20
C HIS A 159 -6.87 21.72 3.84
N GLU A 160 -8.12 22.09 3.56
CA GLU A 160 -9.29 21.37 4.05
C GLU A 160 -9.49 20.06 3.30
N HIS A 161 -9.49 18.94 4.03
CA HIS A 161 -9.60 17.59 3.46
C HIS A 161 -11.03 17.03 3.41
N GLY A 162 -11.96 17.60 4.18
CA GLY A 162 -13.27 17.00 4.41
C GLY A 162 -13.13 15.56 4.94
N THR A 163 -13.53 14.58 4.13
CA THR A 163 -13.45 13.15 4.47
C THR A 163 -12.08 12.55 4.12
N HIS A 164 -11.42 11.91 5.09
CA HIS A 164 -9.99 11.55 5.05
C HIS A 164 -9.72 10.12 4.52
N TRP A 165 -10.14 9.77 3.30
CA TRP A 165 -10.09 8.39 2.80
C TRP A 165 -8.75 7.88 2.25
N HIS A 166 -8.02 8.68 1.44
CA HIS A 166 -6.84 8.19 0.71
C HIS A 166 -5.56 9.02 0.95
N ILE A 167 -5.46 9.67 2.10
CA ILE A 167 -4.37 10.60 2.46
C ILE A 167 -3.07 9.92 2.95
N THR A 168 -2.72 8.75 2.41
CA THR A 168 -1.39 8.16 2.63
C THR A 168 -0.31 9.07 2.05
N LYS A 169 0.84 9.15 2.72
CA LYS A 169 1.98 9.99 2.34
C LYS A 169 3.25 9.15 2.15
N PRO A 170 3.30 8.23 1.17
CA PRO A 170 4.59 7.73 0.68
C PRO A 170 5.35 8.89 0.02
N MET A 171 6.67 8.90 0.15
CA MET A 171 7.53 9.93 -0.45
C MET A 171 8.63 9.29 -1.29
N ALA A 172 8.86 9.87 -2.47
CA ALA A 172 9.99 9.52 -3.33
C ALA A 172 10.87 10.75 -3.55
N PHE A 173 12.14 10.54 -3.86
CA PHE A 173 13.12 11.59 -4.09
C PHE A 173 13.90 11.29 -5.36
N ASP A 174 14.22 12.31 -6.15
CA ASP A 174 15.15 12.18 -7.28
C ASP A 174 16.56 12.66 -6.93
N ASP A 175 17.49 12.36 -7.83
CA ASP A 175 18.89 12.78 -7.73
C ASP A 175 19.10 14.29 -8.00
N LYS A 176 18.04 15.01 -8.38
CA LYS A 176 18.04 16.46 -8.69
C LYS A 176 17.58 17.33 -7.51
N GLY A 177 17.23 16.72 -6.38
CA GLY A 177 16.80 17.42 -5.17
C GLY A 177 15.30 17.67 -5.06
N ASN A 178 14.48 17.02 -5.90
CA ASN A 178 13.02 17.05 -5.78
C ASN A 178 12.52 15.97 -4.83
N MET A 179 11.39 16.25 -4.19
CA MET A 179 10.58 15.29 -3.43
C MET A 179 9.19 15.20 -4.07
N TYR A 180 8.67 13.98 -4.19
CA TYR A 180 7.35 13.69 -4.73
C TYR A 180 6.46 13.13 -3.63
N VAL A 181 5.28 13.71 -3.45
CA VAL A 181 4.30 13.31 -2.41
C VAL A 181 2.90 13.31 -3.02
N PRO A 182 2.08 12.26 -2.83
CA PRO A 182 0.72 12.24 -3.29
C PRO A 182 -0.24 12.96 -2.35
N PHE A 183 -1.33 13.44 -2.91
CA PHE A 183 -2.51 13.90 -2.21
C PHE A 183 -3.66 13.08 -2.79
N GLY A 184 -4.00 11.97 -2.12
CA GLY A 184 -5.03 11.05 -2.57
C GLY A 184 -6.43 11.66 -2.44
N ALA A 185 -7.39 11.06 -3.14
CA ALA A 185 -8.76 11.51 -3.19
C ALA A 185 -9.46 11.49 -1.81
N PRO A 186 -10.34 12.46 -1.51
CA PRO A 186 -11.24 12.41 -0.36
C PRO A 186 -12.43 11.44 -0.57
N SER A 187 -12.61 10.95 -1.80
CA SER A 187 -13.78 10.22 -2.28
C SER A 187 -13.39 9.01 -3.14
N ASP A 188 -14.35 8.12 -3.44
CA ASP A 188 -14.09 6.92 -4.26
C ASP A 188 -13.95 7.24 -5.75
N ALA A 189 -14.86 8.08 -6.27
CA ALA A 189 -14.95 8.49 -7.67
C ALA A 189 -15.50 9.92 -7.81
N CYS A 190 -15.03 10.85 -6.96
CA CYS A 190 -15.45 12.27 -6.94
C CYS A 190 -16.97 12.44 -6.87
N GLN A 191 -17.59 11.65 -5.98
CA GLN A 191 -18.99 11.82 -5.59
C GLN A 191 -19.15 13.04 -4.68
N ASP A 192 -20.36 13.61 -4.64
CA ASP A 192 -20.73 14.61 -3.64
C ASP A 192 -20.80 13.98 -2.24
N VAL A 193 -19.67 14.02 -1.52
CA VAL A 193 -19.54 13.44 -0.17
C VAL A 193 -20.29 14.24 0.89
N ALA A 194 -20.65 15.50 0.65
CA ALA A 194 -21.43 16.30 1.59
C ALA A 194 -22.91 15.87 1.61
N ASN A 195 -23.49 15.63 0.44
CA ASN A 195 -24.89 15.22 0.31
C ASN A 195 -25.09 13.69 0.31
N SER A 196 -24.08 12.95 -0.16
CA SER A 196 -24.08 11.48 -0.30
C SER A 196 -22.80 10.86 0.27
N PRO A 197 -22.56 10.94 1.60
CA PRO A 197 -21.35 10.41 2.21
C PRO A 197 -21.11 8.94 1.85
N GLY A 198 -19.99 8.65 1.19
CA GLY A 198 -19.61 7.32 0.71
C GLY A 198 -20.45 6.74 -0.44
N GLY A 199 -21.32 7.56 -1.06
CA GLY A 199 -22.09 7.22 -2.25
C GLY A 199 -23.29 6.30 -2.00
N LYS A 200 -24.39 6.62 -2.70
CA LYS A 200 -25.61 5.82 -2.82
C LYS A 200 -25.80 5.25 -4.22
N PRO A 201 -26.61 4.19 -4.40
CA PRO A 201 -26.98 3.71 -5.71
C PRO A 201 -27.48 4.82 -6.64
N GLY A 202 -26.97 4.87 -7.87
CA GLY A 202 -27.34 5.88 -8.87
C GLY A 202 -26.81 7.31 -8.63
N THR A 203 -25.93 7.54 -7.64
CA THR A 203 -25.32 8.87 -7.44
C THR A 203 -24.43 9.25 -8.63
N THR A 204 -24.61 10.45 -9.19
CA THR A 204 -23.73 11.03 -10.22
C THR A 204 -22.47 11.63 -9.61
N GLY A 205 -21.36 11.60 -10.36
CA GLY A 205 -20.11 12.25 -9.98
C GLY A 205 -20.09 13.73 -10.30
N LEU A 206 -19.31 14.51 -9.54
CA LEU A 206 -19.15 15.95 -9.76
C LEU A 206 -18.40 16.21 -11.07
N THR A 207 -18.94 17.11 -11.91
CA THR A 207 -18.38 17.48 -13.21
C THR A 207 -18.41 19.01 -13.39
N PRO A 208 -17.25 19.69 -13.53
CA PRO A 208 -15.91 19.15 -13.32
C PRO A 208 -15.73 18.66 -11.87
N CYS A 209 -14.87 17.66 -11.69
CA CYS A 209 -14.51 17.15 -10.37
C CYS A 209 -13.63 18.17 -9.63
N PRO A 210 -14.08 18.74 -8.49
CA PRO A 210 -13.28 19.71 -7.72
C PRO A 210 -12.07 19.07 -7.03
N ASP A 211 -12.14 17.77 -6.69
CA ASP A 211 -11.04 17.07 -6.01
C ASP A 211 -9.72 17.20 -6.80
N LEU A 212 -9.78 17.24 -8.15
CA LEU A 212 -8.58 17.30 -9.01
C LEU A 212 -7.73 18.57 -8.85
N GLU A 213 -8.24 19.63 -8.20
CA GLU A 213 -7.46 20.84 -7.91
C GLU A 213 -6.38 20.62 -6.83
N LYS A 214 -6.66 19.76 -5.83
CA LYS A 214 -5.83 19.56 -4.63
C LYS A 214 -5.60 18.09 -4.26
N HIS A 215 -6.24 17.17 -4.95
CA HIS A 215 -6.25 15.73 -4.68
C HIS A 215 -6.21 14.92 -5.99
N GLY A 216 -6.21 13.60 -5.84
CA GLY A 216 -6.16 12.67 -6.97
C GLY A 216 -4.84 12.77 -7.75
N GLY A 217 -3.73 13.13 -7.10
CA GLY A 217 -2.50 13.49 -7.80
C GLY A 217 -1.21 13.40 -6.98
N ILE A 218 -0.10 13.74 -7.64
CA ILE A 218 1.25 13.80 -7.06
C ILE A 218 1.79 15.22 -7.27
N TRP A 219 2.34 15.81 -6.21
CA TRP A 219 2.99 17.11 -6.25
C TRP A 219 4.50 16.95 -6.05
N LYS A 220 5.26 17.83 -6.70
CA LYS A 220 6.72 17.91 -6.69
C LYS A 220 7.15 19.15 -5.89
N PHE A 221 8.01 18.92 -4.90
CA PHE A 221 8.51 19.87 -3.91
C PHE A 221 10.05 19.91 -3.92
N SER A 222 10.66 20.88 -3.23
CA SER A 222 12.08 20.80 -2.87
C SER A 222 12.27 19.78 -1.74
N ALA A 223 13.21 18.84 -1.88
CA ALA A 223 13.47 17.81 -0.88
C ALA A 223 14.15 18.33 0.40
N ASP A 224 14.74 19.52 0.30
CA ASP A 224 15.64 20.09 1.32
C ASP A 224 15.08 21.42 1.91
N LYS A 225 13.90 21.90 1.45
CA LYS A 225 13.15 23.02 2.05
C LYS A 225 12.23 22.53 3.19
N LEU A 226 12.30 23.18 4.35
CA LEU A 226 11.42 22.93 5.49
C LEU A 226 10.08 23.64 5.36
N ASN A 227 9.08 23.17 6.10
CA ASN A 227 7.77 23.79 6.31
C ASN A 227 7.02 24.16 5.01
N GLN A 228 7.13 23.32 3.98
CA GLN A 228 6.35 23.50 2.75
C GLN A 228 4.87 23.19 3.00
N THR A 229 4.00 23.81 2.20
CA THR A 229 2.57 23.48 2.06
C THR A 229 2.30 22.96 0.65
N GLN A 230 1.08 22.51 0.33
CA GLN A 230 0.76 22.13 -1.05
C GLN A 230 1.01 23.28 -2.05
N ALA A 231 0.81 24.53 -1.64
CA ALA A 231 1.01 25.73 -2.46
C ALA A 231 2.48 26.00 -2.81
N ASP A 232 3.45 25.45 -2.07
CA ASP A 232 4.87 25.46 -2.42
C ASP A 232 5.23 24.41 -3.50
N GLY A 233 4.33 23.47 -3.77
CA GLY A 233 4.51 22.39 -4.71
C GLY A 233 4.04 22.73 -6.13
N SER A 234 4.52 21.95 -7.08
CA SER A 234 4.00 21.94 -8.46
C SER A 234 3.31 20.62 -8.75
N LEU A 235 2.12 20.65 -9.34
CA LEU A 235 1.41 19.44 -9.77
C LEU A 235 2.29 18.66 -10.76
N PHE A 236 2.58 17.41 -10.45
CA PHE A 236 3.40 16.51 -11.26
C PHE A 236 2.55 15.56 -12.09
N ALA A 237 1.53 14.95 -11.48
CA ALA A 237 0.59 14.03 -12.14
C ALA A 237 -0.80 14.11 -11.48
N THR A 238 -1.85 13.78 -12.22
CA THR A 238 -3.25 13.87 -11.79
C THR A 238 -4.07 12.65 -12.22
N GLY A 239 -5.32 12.54 -11.76
CA GLY A 239 -6.20 11.41 -12.03
C GLY A 239 -5.73 10.08 -11.41
N LEU A 240 -5.10 10.09 -10.24
CA LEU A 240 -4.69 8.90 -9.47
C LEU A 240 -5.43 8.86 -8.12
N ARG A 241 -6.40 7.95 -7.93
CA ARG A 241 -7.27 7.87 -6.74
C ARG A 241 -6.51 7.81 -5.41
N SER A 242 -5.71 6.76 -5.23
CA SER A 242 -5.01 6.45 -3.98
C SER A 242 -3.67 5.82 -4.27
N ILE A 243 -2.62 6.36 -3.65
CA ILE A 243 -1.23 5.92 -3.84
C ILE A 243 -0.67 5.60 -2.45
N VAL A 244 -0.48 4.30 -2.19
CA VAL A 244 0.12 3.81 -0.93
C VAL A 244 1.60 3.48 -1.12
N GLY A 245 1.99 3.00 -2.31
CA GLY A 245 3.38 2.71 -2.69
C GLY A 245 3.85 3.56 -3.87
N MET A 246 5.00 4.21 -3.72
CA MET A 246 5.61 5.06 -4.75
C MET A 246 7.13 5.12 -4.54
N ARG A 247 7.91 4.94 -5.60
CA ARG A 247 9.38 4.96 -5.53
C ARG A 247 9.98 5.55 -6.81
N TRP A 248 11.10 6.27 -6.66
CA TRP A 248 11.90 6.73 -7.78
C TRP A 248 12.86 5.63 -8.24
N ASN A 249 13.00 5.42 -9.55
CA ASN A 249 13.90 4.44 -10.13
C ASN A 249 15.16 5.14 -10.67
N ASN A 250 16.31 4.88 -10.06
CA ASN A 250 17.58 5.48 -10.48
C ASN A 250 18.10 4.90 -11.81
N ALA A 251 17.66 3.71 -12.22
CA ALA A 251 18.14 3.05 -13.44
C ALA A 251 17.65 3.74 -14.74
N ASP A 252 16.46 4.34 -14.71
CA ASP A 252 15.91 5.10 -15.83
C ASP A 252 15.49 6.54 -15.47
N GLN A 253 15.72 6.98 -14.24
CA GLN A 253 15.45 8.34 -13.75
C GLN A 253 13.98 8.75 -13.89
N ASN A 254 13.07 7.87 -13.45
CA ASN A 254 11.63 8.11 -13.46
C ASN A 254 10.95 7.73 -12.14
N LEU A 255 9.80 8.37 -11.89
CA LEU A 255 8.91 8.04 -10.79
C LEU A 255 8.00 6.88 -11.18
N TYR A 256 7.73 6.00 -10.23
CA TYR A 256 6.80 4.88 -10.40
C TYR A 256 5.89 4.77 -9.18
N ALA A 257 4.63 4.42 -9.42
CA ALA A 257 3.63 4.27 -8.37
C ALA A 257 2.81 2.99 -8.57
N VAL A 258 2.22 2.54 -7.46
CA VAL A 258 1.09 1.61 -7.47
C VAL A 258 -0.15 2.34 -6.99
N VAL A 259 -1.22 2.22 -7.77
CA VAL A 259 -2.48 2.96 -7.57
C VAL A 259 -3.59 1.97 -7.26
N HIS A 260 -4.37 2.21 -6.21
CA HIS A 260 -5.56 1.40 -5.94
C HIS A 260 -6.71 1.85 -6.84
N GLY A 261 -7.39 0.89 -7.46
CA GLY A 261 -8.63 1.12 -8.20
C GLY A 261 -9.75 1.66 -7.28
N ARG A 262 -10.86 2.12 -7.86
CA ARG A 262 -12.05 2.49 -7.07
C ARG A 262 -12.76 1.26 -6.50
N ASP A 263 -13.56 1.46 -5.47
CA ASP A 263 -14.33 0.42 -4.80
C ASP A 263 -15.79 0.38 -5.29
N ASN A 264 -16.60 -0.47 -4.67
CA ASN A 264 -18.07 -0.36 -4.65
C ASN A 264 -18.84 -0.42 -5.98
N LEU A 265 -18.25 -0.90 -7.10
CA LEU A 265 -18.97 -1.01 -8.39
C LEU A 265 -20.32 -1.75 -8.25
N ARG A 266 -20.35 -2.93 -7.60
CA ARG A 266 -21.59 -3.67 -7.35
C ARG A 266 -22.52 -2.97 -6.36
N ARG A 267 -21.98 -2.34 -5.32
CA ARG A 267 -22.77 -1.69 -4.25
C ARG A 267 -23.52 -0.47 -4.78
N LEU A 268 -22.89 0.33 -5.64
CA LEU A 268 -23.46 1.56 -6.19
C LEU A 268 -24.20 1.35 -7.52
N PHE A 269 -23.83 0.33 -8.29
CA PHE A 269 -24.43 0.05 -9.61
C PHE A 269 -24.78 -1.45 -9.77
N PRO A 270 -25.64 -2.01 -8.92
CA PRO A 270 -25.98 -3.44 -8.91
C PRO A 270 -26.65 -3.92 -10.20
N ASP A 271 -27.24 -3.02 -10.99
CA ASP A 271 -27.86 -3.35 -12.27
C ASP A 271 -26.88 -3.29 -13.46
N ILE A 272 -25.70 -2.69 -13.26
CA ILE A 272 -24.65 -2.56 -14.30
C ILE A 272 -23.54 -3.59 -14.08
N TYR A 273 -23.12 -3.83 -12.83
CA TYR A 273 -22.02 -4.72 -12.50
C TYR A 273 -22.51 -5.97 -11.77
N SER A 274 -22.13 -7.14 -12.30
CA SER A 274 -22.17 -8.39 -11.55
C SER A 274 -21.22 -8.34 -10.36
N SER A 275 -21.49 -9.17 -9.35
CA SER A 275 -20.61 -9.31 -8.19
C SER A 275 -19.21 -9.82 -8.57
N TRP A 276 -19.10 -10.57 -9.68
CA TRP A 276 -17.80 -11.02 -10.22
C TRP A 276 -17.00 -9.86 -10.79
N GLN A 277 -17.62 -9.03 -11.63
CA GLN A 277 -16.96 -7.83 -12.15
C GLN A 277 -16.48 -6.94 -11.00
N SER A 278 -17.31 -6.68 -9.99
CA SER A 278 -16.92 -5.88 -8.83
C SER A 278 -15.90 -6.55 -7.90
N ALA A 279 -15.53 -7.81 -8.11
CA ALA A 279 -14.46 -8.51 -7.39
C ALA A 279 -13.15 -8.58 -8.19
N VAL A 280 -13.15 -8.16 -9.46
CA VAL A 280 -11.96 -8.16 -10.34
C VAL A 280 -11.71 -6.82 -11.04
N LEU A 281 -12.64 -5.87 -10.94
CA LEU A 281 -12.59 -4.53 -11.51
C LEU A 281 -12.88 -3.47 -10.44
N PRO A 282 -12.32 -2.25 -10.62
CA PRO A 282 -11.29 -1.91 -11.61
C PRO A 282 -9.94 -2.53 -11.30
N ALA A 283 -8.99 -2.39 -12.23
CA ALA A 283 -7.63 -2.80 -11.96
C ALA A 283 -7.01 -2.00 -10.80
N ASP A 284 -6.15 -2.67 -10.02
CA ASP A 284 -5.05 -1.98 -9.33
C ASP A 284 -3.89 -1.83 -10.33
N GLU A 285 -3.16 -0.72 -10.30
CA GLU A 285 -2.30 -0.31 -11.42
C GLU A 285 -0.84 -0.10 -11.01
N PHE A 286 0.12 -0.70 -11.73
CA PHE A 286 1.53 -0.32 -11.68
C PHE A 286 1.86 0.62 -12.85
N VAL A 287 2.31 1.84 -12.52
CA VAL A 287 2.43 2.95 -13.48
C VAL A 287 3.81 3.60 -13.45
N LYS A 288 4.30 4.00 -14.62
CA LYS A 288 5.35 5.01 -14.78
C LYS A 288 4.71 6.39 -14.71
N VAL A 289 5.27 7.30 -13.92
CA VAL A 289 4.75 8.65 -13.72
C VAL A 289 5.76 9.67 -14.21
N THR A 290 5.32 10.53 -15.12
CA THR A 290 6.09 11.66 -15.64
C THR A 290 5.32 12.97 -15.43
N GLN A 291 5.98 14.11 -15.65
CA GLN A 291 5.35 15.43 -15.57
C GLN A 291 4.18 15.49 -16.58
N GLY A 292 2.96 15.68 -16.07
CA GLY A 292 1.73 15.71 -16.86
C GLY A 292 1.01 14.36 -17.01
N THR A 293 1.49 13.26 -16.40
CA THR A 293 0.76 11.98 -16.40
C THR A 293 -0.66 12.16 -15.87
N ASN A 294 -1.64 11.62 -16.61
CA ASN A 294 -3.04 11.57 -16.21
C ASN A 294 -3.62 10.17 -16.48
N LEU A 295 -4.10 9.49 -15.43
CA LEU A 295 -4.70 8.14 -15.53
C LEU A 295 -6.23 8.16 -15.65
N GLY A 296 -6.86 9.34 -15.57
CA GLY A 296 -8.27 9.53 -15.89
C GLY A 296 -9.27 9.35 -14.75
N TRP A 297 -8.85 9.01 -13.53
CA TRP A 297 -9.73 9.16 -12.35
C TRP A 297 -10.16 10.64 -12.22
N PRO A 298 -11.40 10.94 -11.79
CA PRO A 298 -12.48 10.03 -11.43
C PRO A 298 -13.28 9.49 -12.62
N TYR A 299 -13.14 10.10 -13.81
CA TYR A 299 -14.03 9.85 -14.95
C TYR A 299 -13.86 8.45 -15.56
N TYR A 300 -12.67 7.88 -15.52
CA TYR A 300 -12.35 6.59 -16.12
C TYR A 300 -11.62 5.65 -15.15
N TYR A 301 -11.84 4.35 -15.32
CA TYR A 301 -11.11 3.29 -14.63
C TYR A 301 -10.46 2.34 -15.64
N PHE A 302 -9.36 1.66 -15.30
CA PHE A 302 -8.77 0.65 -16.18
C PHE A 302 -9.46 -0.71 -16.03
N ASP A 303 -9.90 -1.29 -17.15
CA ASP A 303 -10.34 -2.67 -17.28
C ASP A 303 -9.21 -3.48 -17.90
N GLN A 304 -8.45 -4.19 -17.05
CA GLN A 304 -7.30 -5.00 -17.43
C GLN A 304 -7.67 -6.20 -18.30
N MET A 305 -8.93 -6.64 -18.29
CA MET A 305 -9.40 -7.74 -19.14
C MET A 305 -9.65 -7.27 -20.57
N LYS A 306 -9.93 -5.96 -20.76
CA LYS A 306 -10.05 -5.31 -22.08
C LYS A 306 -8.77 -4.59 -22.52
N GLY A 307 -7.87 -4.27 -21.59
CA GLY A 307 -6.69 -3.43 -21.83
C GLY A 307 -7.04 -1.95 -22.06
N LYS A 308 -8.14 -1.46 -21.49
CA LYS A 308 -8.73 -0.15 -21.83
C LYS A 308 -9.25 0.63 -20.63
N ARG A 309 -9.27 1.97 -20.77
CA ARG A 309 -9.99 2.89 -19.89
C ARG A 309 -11.48 2.85 -20.22
N ILE A 310 -12.32 2.57 -19.23
CA ILE A 310 -13.80 2.53 -19.32
C ILE A 310 -14.38 3.68 -18.50
N LEU A 311 -15.42 4.33 -19.03
CA LEU A 311 -16.10 5.44 -18.36
C LEU A 311 -16.77 4.95 -17.07
N ASN A 312 -16.57 5.68 -15.96
CA ASN A 312 -17.20 5.35 -14.68
C ASN A 312 -18.73 5.59 -14.75
N PRO A 313 -19.54 4.76 -14.07
CA PRO A 313 -21.01 4.89 -14.09
C PRO A 313 -21.52 6.23 -13.56
N GLU A 314 -20.83 6.80 -12.57
CA GLU A 314 -21.04 8.16 -12.04
C GLU A 314 -21.09 9.24 -13.13
N TYR A 315 -20.50 8.97 -14.31
CA TYR A 315 -20.38 9.87 -15.46
C TYR A 315 -21.10 9.35 -16.71
N GLY A 316 -22.06 8.43 -16.54
CA GLY A 316 -22.84 7.85 -17.63
C GLY A 316 -22.13 6.74 -18.40
N GLY A 317 -21.27 5.98 -17.71
CA GLY A 317 -20.73 4.69 -18.16
C GLY A 317 -21.64 3.50 -17.85
N ASP A 318 -21.49 2.41 -18.61
CA ASP A 318 -22.38 1.23 -18.61
C ASP A 318 -21.59 -0.10 -18.54
N SER A 319 -20.37 -0.06 -18.00
CA SER A 319 -19.32 -1.11 -18.06
C SER A 319 -18.71 -1.41 -19.44
N LYS A 320 -19.18 -0.78 -20.53
CA LYS A 320 -18.70 -1.02 -21.90
C LYS A 320 -18.16 0.25 -22.57
N LYS A 321 -18.79 1.39 -22.34
CA LYS A 321 -18.53 2.70 -22.96
C LYS A 321 -17.12 3.20 -22.62
N GLU A 322 -16.29 3.31 -23.66
CA GLU A 322 -14.92 3.79 -23.57
C GLU A 322 -14.81 5.32 -23.50
N GLY A 323 -15.80 6.06 -24.02
CA GLY A 323 -15.79 7.52 -24.05
C GLY A 323 -14.53 8.08 -24.70
N GLU A 324 -13.89 9.04 -24.05
CA GLU A 324 -12.56 9.56 -24.43
C GLU A 324 -11.42 8.82 -23.70
N GLY A 325 -11.66 7.63 -23.15
CA GLY A 325 -10.73 6.90 -22.29
C GLY A 325 -9.33 6.70 -22.88
N ALA A 326 -9.23 6.60 -24.21
CA ALA A 326 -7.96 6.46 -24.93
C ALA A 326 -7.01 7.67 -24.83
N LYS A 327 -7.47 8.85 -24.35
CA LYS A 327 -6.60 10.02 -24.12
C LYS A 327 -5.78 9.93 -22.82
N TYR A 328 -6.13 9.02 -21.92
CA TYR A 328 -5.44 8.85 -20.64
C TYR A 328 -4.38 7.75 -20.72
N GLN A 329 -3.34 7.88 -19.91
CA GLN A 329 -2.24 6.92 -19.89
C GLN A 329 -2.70 5.57 -19.32
N ASN A 330 -2.42 4.47 -20.03
CA ASN A 330 -2.61 3.11 -19.52
C ASN A 330 -1.46 2.71 -18.56
N PRO A 331 -1.71 1.77 -17.62
CA PRO A 331 -0.66 1.25 -16.76
C PRO A 331 0.31 0.33 -17.51
N ILE A 332 1.45 0.04 -16.88
CA ILE A 332 2.38 -1.02 -17.33
C ILE A 332 1.75 -2.40 -17.06
N ILE A 333 1.11 -2.54 -15.90
CA ILE A 333 0.34 -3.72 -15.50
C ILE A 333 -0.94 -3.25 -14.81
N GLY A 334 -2.08 -3.71 -15.30
CA GLY A 334 -3.33 -3.73 -14.53
C GLY A 334 -3.48 -5.09 -13.86
N PHE A 335 -3.39 -5.12 -12.53
CA PHE A 335 -3.70 -6.30 -11.71
C PHE A 335 -5.21 -6.44 -11.51
N PRO A 336 -5.74 -7.63 -11.19
CA PRO A 336 -7.13 -7.74 -10.74
C PRO A 336 -7.42 -6.84 -9.54
N GLY A 337 -8.64 -6.31 -9.49
CA GLY A 337 -9.02 -5.30 -8.51
C GLY A 337 -8.90 -5.73 -7.05
N HIS A 338 -8.69 -4.70 -6.21
CA HIS A 338 -8.69 -4.76 -4.75
C HIS A 338 -7.54 -5.54 -4.11
N TRP A 339 -6.53 -6.01 -4.86
CA TRP A 339 -5.35 -6.68 -4.29
C TRP A 339 -4.53 -5.75 -3.38
N ALA A 340 -4.72 -4.43 -3.49
CA ALA A 340 -4.16 -3.38 -2.64
C ALA A 340 -2.62 -3.40 -2.61
N PRO A 341 -1.95 -3.09 -3.74
CA PRO A 341 -0.50 -2.93 -3.77
C PRO A 341 -0.07 -1.73 -2.91
N ASN A 342 0.74 -1.98 -1.88
CA ASN A 342 1.02 -0.99 -0.84
C ASN A 342 2.48 -0.50 -0.79
N ASP A 343 3.42 -1.18 -1.44
CA ASP A 343 4.81 -0.72 -1.54
C ASP A 343 5.50 -1.28 -2.79
N ILE A 344 6.55 -0.59 -3.25
CA ILE A 344 7.41 -0.96 -4.38
C ILE A 344 8.87 -0.88 -3.94
N LEU A 345 9.66 -1.91 -4.26
CA LEU A 345 11.12 -1.90 -4.12
C LEU A 345 11.78 -2.25 -5.46
N PHE A 346 12.61 -1.34 -5.98
CA PHE A 346 13.52 -1.66 -7.08
C PHE A 346 14.79 -2.28 -6.52
N TYR A 347 15.08 -3.52 -6.95
CA TYR A 347 16.16 -4.29 -6.36
C TYR A 347 17.51 -3.95 -7.00
N THR A 348 18.41 -3.37 -6.21
CA THR A 348 19.76 -2.94 -6.63
C THR A 348 20.86 -3.80 -6.04
N GLY A 349 20.54 -4.71 -5.12
CA GLY A 349 21.50 -5.60 -4.47
C GLY A 349 22.15 -6.61 -5.42
N ASN A 350 23.13 -7.34 -4.91
CA ASN A 350 23.81 -8.44 -5.61
C ASN A 350 23.60 -9.80 -4.92
N GLN A 351 22.78 -9.88 -3.87
CA GLN A 351 22.55 -11.12 -3.13
C GLN A 351 21.71 -12.13 -3.90
N PHE A 352 20.62 -11.66 -4.52
CA PHE A 352 19.72 -12.49 -5.32
C PHE A 352 20.31 -12.80 -6.72
N PRO A 353 19.75 -13.78 -7.46
CA PRO A 353 20.11 -14.05 -8.85
C PRO A 353 19.93 -12.82 -9.77
N GLU A 354 20.75 -12.72 -10.82
CA GLU A 354 20.86 -11.51 -11.67
C GLU A 354 19.52 -11.08 -12.29
N ARG A 355 18.60 -12.01 -12.56
CA ARG A 355 17.24 -11.71 -13.06
C ARG A 355 16.44 -10.73 -12.20
N TYR A 356 16.77 -10.62 -10.90
CA TYR A 356 16.09 -9.72 -9.98
C TYR A 356 16.61 -8.29 -10.06
N LYS A 357 17.79 -8.07 -10.66
CA LYS A 357 18.44 -6.76 -10.77
C LYS A 357 17.57 -5.75 -11.52
N ASN A 358 17.41 -4.57 -10.93
CA ASN A 358 16.58 -3.44 -11.39
C ASN A 358 15.07 -3.74 -11.51
N GLY A 359 14.63 -4.99 -11.32
CA GLY A 359 13.22 -5.36 -11.29
C GLY A 359 12.52 -4.85 -10.03
N ALA A 360 11.18 -4.87 -10.07
CA ALA A 360 10.34 -4.36 -8.99
C ALA A 360 9.74 -5.49 -8.16
N PHE A 361 9.94 -5.47 -6.84
CA PHE A 361 9.08 -6.18 -5.91
C PHE A 361 7.88 -5.31 -5.54
N ILE A 362 6.68 -5.89 -5.51
CA ILE A 362 5.44 -5.19 -5.14
C ILE A 362 4.70 -5.99 -4.08
N ALA A 363 4.36 -5.36 -2.95
CA ALA A 363 3.64 -6.00 -1.85
C ALA A 363 2.13 -5.79 -1.98
N PHE A 364 1.36 -6.87 -2.14
CA PHE A 364 -0.10 -6.85 -2.18
C PHE A 364 -0.68 -7.15 -0.79
N HIS A 365 -1.31 -6.14 -0.21
CA HIS A 365 -1.84 -6.14 1.17
C HIS A 365 -3.09 -7.01 1.35
N GLY A 366 -3.75 -7.34 0.25
CA GLY A 366 -4.91 -8.21 0.22
C GLY A 366 -6.23 -7.46 0.41
N SER A 367 -7.26 -7.93 -0.28
CA SER A 367 -8.51 -7.21 -0.48
C SER A 367 -9.43 -7.18 0.73
N THR A 368 -10.34 -6.20 0.73
CA THR A 368 -11.49 -6.13 1.66
C THR A 368 -12.84 -6.03 0.96
N ASN A 369 -12.85 -5.78 -0.36
CA ASN A 369 -14.03 -5.43 -1.16
C ASN A 369 -14.20 -6.38 -2.37
N ARG A 370 -14.13 -7.70 -2.15
CA ARG A 370 -14.32 -8.73 -3.20
C ARG A 370 -15.51 -9.67 -2.98
N ALA A 371 -16.18 -9.55 -1.84
CA ALA A 371 -17.32 -10.39 -1.53
C ALA A 371 -18.41 -10.26 -2.62
N PRO A 372 -19.03 -11.35 -3.05
CA PRO A 372 -19.08 -12.67 -2.42
C PRO A 372 -17.96 -13.64 -2.86
N TYR A 373 -17.01 -13.20 -3.66
CA TYR A 373 -15.85 -14.00 -3.98
C TYR A 373 -14.84 -13.94 -2.82
N PRO A 374 -13.96 -14.95 -2.67
CA PRO A 374 -12.85 -14.91 -1.72
C PRO A 374 -12.04 -13.61 -1.82
N GLN A 375 -11.32 -13.23 -0.75
CA GLN A 375 -10.33 -12.17 -0.83
C GLN A 375 -9.10 -12.62 -1.65
N ALA A 376 -8.36 -11.68 -2.23
CA ALA A 376 -7.12 -11.95 -2.98
C ALA A 376 -6.08 -10.85 -2.77
N GLY A 377 -4.86 -11.08 -3.26
CA GLY A 377 -3.63 -10.41 -2.81
C GLY A 377 -2.95 -11.27 -1.73
N PHE A 378 -2.41 -10.63 -0.69
CA PHE A 378 -1.67 -11.30 0.39
C PHE A 378 -0.37 -11.99 -0.08
N PHE A 379 0.33 -11.40 -1.05
CA PHE A 379 1.60 -11.92 -1.58
C PHE A 379 2.53 -10.78 -2.00
N VAL A 380 3.80 -11.09 -2.26
CA VAL A 380 4.76 -10.18 -2.91
C VAL A 380 5.04 -10.70 -4.32
N CYS A 381 4.83 -9.87 -5.33
CA CYS A 381 5.17 -10.19 -6.72
C CYS A 381 6.55 -9.65 -7.09
N PHE A 382 7.09 -10.16 -8.20
CA PHE A 382 8.24 -9.59 -8.88
C PHE A 382 7.88 -9.23 -10.33
N VAL A 383 8.28 -8.04 -10.78
CA VAL A 383 8.18 -7.56 -12.16
C VAL A 383 9.58 -7.42 -12.75
N PRO A 384 9.98 -8.29 -13.70
CA PRO A 384 11.31 -8.23 -14.32
C PRO A 384 11.59 -6.91 -15.02
N TRP A 385 12.83 -6.43 -14.92
CA TRP A 385 13.38 -5.36 -15.76
C TRP A 385 14.10 -5.99 -16.96
N VAL A 386 13.59 -5.76 -18.17
CA VAL A 386 14.06 -6.40 -19.41
C VAL A 386 14.27 -5.32 -20.47
N ASN A 387 15.48 -5.27 -21.04
CA ASN A 387 15.85 -4.37 -22.13
C ASN A 387 15.52 -2.89 -21.85
N GLY A 388 15.79 -2.41 -20.62
CA GLY A 388 15.61 -1.00 -20.24
C GLY A 388 14.17 -0.60 -19.90
N LYS A 389 13.27 -1.56 -19.67
CA LYS A 389 11.88 -1.29 -19.21
C LYS A 389 11.37 -2.42 -18.30
N PHE A 390 10.29 -2.15 -17.57
CA PHE A 390 9.55 -3.21 -16.88
C PHE A 390 8.77 -4.09 -17.86
N SER A 391 8.71 -5.38 -17.51
CA SER A 391 7.85 -6.39 -18.11
C SER A 391 6.37 -6.11 -17.84
N GLU A 392 5.49 -6.46 -18.79
CA GLU A 392 4.03 -6.52 -18.59
C GLU A 392 3.62 -7.82 -17.84
N LYS A 393 4.54 -8.78 -17.72
CA LYS A 393 4.38 -10.03 -16.96
C LYS A 393 5.05 -9.93 -15.60
N TRP A 394 4.43 -10.54 -14.60
CA TRP A 394 4.91 -10.63 -13.22
C TRP A 394 4.96 -12.09 -12.73
N GLU A 395 5.73 -12.32 -11.67
CA GLU A 395 5.99 -13.61 -11.02
C GLU A 395 5.56 -13.54 -9.54
N VAL A 396 5.17 -14.67 -8.94
CA VAL A 396 4.97 -14.72 -7.47
C VAL A 396 6.36 -14.89 -6.83
N PHE A 397 6.71 -14.03 -5.87
CA PHE A 397 8.00 -14.10 -5.18
C PHE A 397 7.90 -14.57 -3.73
N ALA A 398 6.93 -14.05 -2.97
CA ALA A 398 6.66 -14.55 -1.62
C ALA A 398 5.15 -14.67 -1.42
N ASP A 399 4.72 -15.77 -0.81
CA ASP A 399 3.30 -16.07 -0.54
C ASP A 399 3.16 -16.83 0.79
N GLY A 400 1.94 -17.16 1.21
CA GLY A 400 1.63 -17.83 2.48
C GLY A 400 1.13 -16.87 3.57
N PHE A 401 1.14 -15.56 3.31
CA PHE A 401 0.73 -14.54 4.30
C PHE A 401 -0.74 -14.66 4.71
N ALA A 402 -1.65 -14.96 3.77
CA ALA A 402 -3.04 -15.26 4.12
C ALA A 402 -3.12 -16.46 5.09
N GLY A 403 -2.27 -17.46 4.90
CA GLY A 403 -2.15 -18.62 5.78
C GLY A 403 -3.29 -19.64 5.67
N MET A 404 -4.20 -19.43 4.72
CA MET A 404 -5.32 -20.29 4.33
C MET A 404 -5.73 -19.95 2.88
N ASP A 405 -6.27 -20.92 2.15
CA ASP A 405 -6.86 -20.72 0.82
C ASP A 405 -8.12 -21.60 0.70
N PRO A 406 -9.28 -21.06 0.27
CA PRO A 406 -9.58 -19.65 0.05
C PRO A 406 -9.66 -18.85 1.36
N ILE A 407 -9.18 -17.61 1.34
CA ILE A 407 -9.45 -16.62 2.39
C ILE A 407 -10.79 -15.94 2.10
N ILE A 408 -11.77 -16.02 3.00
CA ILE A 408 -13.11 -15.46 2.79
C ILE A 408 -13.24 -14.05 3.39
N ASN A 409 -12.77 -13.87 4.62
CA ASN A 409 -12.78 -12.57 5.31
C ASN A 409 -11.34 -12.12 5.56
N VAL A 410 -11.05 -10.84 5.32
CA VAL A 410 -9.69 -10.31 5.45
C VAL A 410 -9.15 -10.38 6.89
N SER A 411 -10.03 -10.37 7.88
CA SER A 411 -9.70 -10.50 9.30
C SER A 411 -9.09 -11.88 9.63
N ASP A 412 -9.36 -12.91 8.83
CA ASP A 412 -8.85 -14.28 9.03
C ASP A 412 -7.38 -14.45 8.60
N ALA A 413 -6.83 -13.54 7.77
CA ALA A 413 -5.45 -13.62 7.27
C ALA A 413 -4.41 -13.72 8.39
N LYS A 414 -3.42 -14.62 8.31
CA LYS A 414 -2.33 -14.69 9.32
C LYS A 414 -1.47 -13.41 9.33
N ALA A 415 -1.20 -12.87 8.14
CA ALA A 415 -0.38 -11.69 7.88
C ALA A 415 -0.89 -10.94 6.63
N ARG A 416 -0.52 -9.66 6.49
CA ARG A 416 -0.86 -8.83 5.33
C ARG A 416 0.37 -8.02 4.87
N PRO A 417 1.05 -8.39 3.76
CA PRO A 417 2.25 -7.72 3.25
C PRO A 417 2.05 -6.22 3.11
N MET A 418 3.03 -5.43 3.52
CA MET A 418 2.82 -4.00 3.67
C MET A 418 3.98 -3.14 3.17
N GLY A 419 5.19 -3.33 3.70
CA GLY A 419 6.38 -2.57 3.34
C GLY A 419 7.51 -3.46 2.86
N LEU A 420 8.38 -2.91 1.99
CA LEU A 420 9.52 -3.58 1.37
C LEU A 420 10.80 -2.74 1.48
N ALA A 421 11.88 -3.36 1.97
CA ALA A 421 13.20 -2.74 2.02
C ALA A 421 14.31 -3.68 1.56
N GLN A 422 15.44 -3.11 1.14
CA GLN A 422 16.66 -3.86 0.83
C GLN A 422 17.68 -3.62 1.95
N GLY A 423 18.30 -4.68 2.47
CA GLY A 423 19.43 -4.57 3.39
C GLY A 423 20.73 -4.17 2.70
N PRO A 424 21.76 -3.73 3.46
CA PRO A 424 23.08 -3.40 2.92
C PRO A 424 23.78 -4.61 2.27
N ASP A 425 23.43 -5.82 2.70
CA ASP A 425 23.91 -7.10 2.16
C ASP A 425 23.14 -7.55 0.90
N GLY A 426 22.07 -6.84 0.51
CA GLY A 426 21.15 -7.20 -0.56
C GLY A 426 20.02 -8.16 -0.17
N SER A 427 19.76 -8.42 1.12
CA SER A 427 18.55 -9.16 1.54
C SER A 427 17.28 -8.34 1.26
N LEU A 428 16.13 -9.00 1.03
CA LEU A 428 14.81 -8.34 1.02
C LEU A 428 14.19 -8.41 2.41
N TYR A 429 13.63 -7.29 2.89
CA TYR A 429 12.84 -7.23 4.11
C TYR A 429 11.37 -6.98 3.75
N ILE A 430 10.47 -7.70 4.43
CA ILE A 430 9.01 -7.60 4.22
C ILE A 430 8.35 -7.36 5.58
N THR A 431 7.44 -6.40 5.68
CA THR A 431 6.60 -6.21 6.88
C THR A 431 5.18 -6.71 6.69
N ASP A 432 4.58 -7.15 7.80
CA ASP A 432 3.14 -7.42 7.93
C ASP A 432 2.44 -6.29 8.71
N SER A 433 1.25 -5.89 8.28
CA SER A 433 0.48 -4.82 8.96
C SER A 433 -0.44 -5.26 10.11
N LYS A 434 -0.68 -6.57 10.31
CA LYS A 434 -1.55 -7.07 11.39
C LYS A 434 -0.81 -7.16 12.72
N LYS A 435 0.45 -7.57 12.72
CA LYS A 435 1.28 -7.70 13.94
C LYS A 435 2.58 -6.92 13.87
N GLY A 436 3.03 -6.50 12.69
CA GLY A 436 4.35 -5.90 12.51
C GLY A 436 5.45 -6.94 12.48
N LYS A 437 5.13 -8.18 12.08
CA LYS A 437 6.14 -9.19 11.81
C LYS A 437 7.03 -8.71 10.68
N ILE A 438 8.34 -8.93 10.82
CA ILE A 438 9.34 -8.59 9.81
C ILE A 438 10.05 -9.88 9.39
N TRP A 439 10.01 -10.19 8.10
CA TRP A 439 10.83 -11.25 7.51
C TRP A 439 12.04 -10.64 6.81
N ARG A 440 13.17 -11.35 6.86
CA ARG A 440 14.35 -11.14 6.01
C ARG A 440 14.48 -12.34 5.08
N VAL A 441 14.30 -12.12 3.78
CA VAL A 441 14.43 -13.11 2.71
C VAL A 441 15.82 -12.99 2.09
N MET A 442 16.51 -14.13 2.01
CA MET A 442 17.90 -14.27 1.60
C MET A 442 18.04 -15.30 0.48
N PHE A 443 19.01 -15.12 -0.42
CA PHE A 443 19.32 -16.14 -1.41
C PHE A 443 20.59 -16.93 -1.03
N LYS A 444 20.46 -18.25 -0.96
CA LYS A 444 21.55 -19.20 -0.63
C LYS A 444 21.74 -20.31 -1.65
N GLY A 445 20.89 -20.38 -2.68
CA GLY A 445 21.05 -21.29 -3.80
C GLY A 445 22.23 -20.92 -4.72
N ASN A 446 22.38 -21.69 -5.79
CA ASN A 446 23.39 -21.44 -6.83
C ASN A 446 22.84 -20.45 -7.89
N LYS A 447 23.42 -19.25 -7.98
CA LYS A 447 22.95 -18.16 -8.87
C LYS A 447 23.01 -18.55 -10.36
N PRO A 448 24.16 -19.02 -10.92
CA PRO A 448 24.23 -19.52 -12.29
C PRO A 448 23.16 -20.51 -12.72
N SER A 449 22.68 -21.37 -11.82
CA SER A 449 21.65 -22.38 -12.14
C SER A 449 20.23 -21.94 -11.81
N PHE A 450 20.01 -20.74 -11.26
CA PHE A 450 18.68 -20.29 -10.87
C PHE A 450 17.85 -19.90 -12.11
N GLY A 451 16.79 -20.65 -12.39
CA GLY A 451 15.93 -20.40 -13.54
C GLY A 451 14.52 -20.93 -13.36
N THR A 452 13.90 -21.32 -14.47
CA THR A 452 12.53 -21.85 -14.52
C THR A 452 12.26 -23.00 -13.53
N PRO A 453 13.18 -23.96 -13.29
CA PRO A 453 12.94 -25.04 -12.31
C PRO A 453 12.72 -24.51 -10.89
N GLN A 454 13.57 -23.59 -10.42
CA GLN A 454 13.50 -23.02 -9.06
C GLN A 454 12.26 -22.14 -8.84
N LEU A 455 11.68 -21.60 -9.92
CA LEU A 455 10.43 -20.85 -9.91
C LEU A 455 9.18 -21.71 -10.04
N ALA A 456 9.30 -22.97 -10.45
CA ALA A 456 8.15 -23.79 -10.85
C ALA A 456 7.15 -24.04 -9.71
N ALA A 457 7.60 -23.98 -8.46
CA ALA A 457 6.71 -23.99 -7.29
C ALA A 457 5.87 -22.70 -7.24
N MET A 458 6.51 -21.52 -7.26
CA MET A 458 5.81 -20.24 -7.15
C MET A 458 4.91 -19.92 -8.36
N GLU A 459 5.24 -20.40 -9.55
CA GLU A 459 4.32 -20.27 -10.70
C GLU A 459 3.02 -21.07 -10.50
N LYS A 460 3.02 -22.17 -9.75
CA LYS A 460 1.78 -22.88 -9.36
C LYS A 460 0.95 -22.08 -8.35
N HIS A 461 1.56 -21.20 -7.55
CA HIS A 461 0.82 -20.36 -6.60
C HIS A 461 -0.12 -19.36 -7.30
N LYS A 462 0.11 -19.04 -8.58
CA LYS A 462 -0.84 -18.29 -9.42
C LYS A 462 -2.20 -18.98 -9.62
N LEU A 463 -2.34 -20.24 -9.19
CA LEU A 463 -3.59 -21.01 -9.20
C LEU A 463 -4.31 -21.05 -7.82
N LEU A 464 -3.72 -20.48 -6.77
CA LEU A 464 -4.35 -20.36 -5.46
C LEU A 464 -5.44 -19.27 -5.49
N GLY A 465 -6.48 -19.44 -4.68
CA GLY A 465 -7.64 -18.54 -4.62
C GLY A 465 -7.30 -17.09 -4.27
N ASN A 466 -6.20 -16.87 -3.52
CA ASN A 466 -5.68 -15.53 -3.22
C ASN A 466 -4.91 -14.85 -4.37
N ILE A 467 -4.58 -15.55 -5.47
CA ILE A 467 -3.77 -14.99 -6.57
C ILE A 467 -4.43 -15.14 -7.95
N ARG A 468 -5.26 -16.16 -8.19
CA ARG A 468 -5.92 -16.33 -9.48
C ARG A 468 -7.11 -15.37 -9.67
N THR A 469 -7.47 -15.14 -10.91
CA THR A 469 -8.82 -14.65 -11.24
C THR A 469 -9.85 -15.71 -10.81
N PRO A 470 -10.88 -15.36 -10.02
CA PRO A 470 -11.93 -16.30 -9.64
C PRO A 470 -12.76 -16.71 -10.85
N ASP A 471 -13.23 -17.95 -10.87
CA ASP A 471 -14.22 -18.47 -11.82
C ASP A 471 -15.59 -17.88 -11.46
N VAL A 472 -16.24 -17.27 -12.46
CA VAL A 472 -17.51 -16.53 -12.32
C VAL A 472 -18.63 -17.38 -11.70
N VAL A 473 -18.61 -18.70 -11.90
CA VAL A 473 -19.54 -19.62 -11.26
C VAL A 473 -18.89 -20.25 -10.02
N LYS A 474 -17.77 -20.98 -10.17
CA LYS A 474 -17.32 -21.91 -9.12
C LYS A 474 -17.01 -21.23 -7.79
N ASP A 475 -16.41 -20.05 -7.81
CA ASP A 475 -15.98 -19.33 -6.61
C ASP A 475 -17.01 -18.34 -6.05
N ASN A 476 -18.19 -18.24 -6.67
CA ASN A 476 -19.29 -17.48 -6.09
C ASN A 476 -19.82 -18.25 -4.86
N LEU A 477 -19.60 -17.70 -3.67
CA LEU A 477 -20.00 -18.30 -2.39
C LEU A 477 -21.53 -18.21 -2.14
N ASP A 478 -22.27 -17.45 -2.95
CA ASP A 478 -23.63 -16.97 -2.65
C ASP A 478 -24.73 -17.52 -3.58
N LYS A 479 -24.42 -18.61 -4.31
CA LYS A 479 -25.24 -19.18 -5.41
C LYS A 479 -26.73 -19.39 -5.12
N GLU A 480 -27.11 -19.57 -3.87
CA GLU A 480 -28.51 -19.82 -3.45
C GLU A 480 -28.96 -18.92 -2.28
N THR A 481 -28.66 -17.63 -2.33
CA THR A 481 -29.19 -16.66 -1.35
C THR A 481 -30.73 -16.56 -1.45
N LYS A 482 -31.44 -17.28 -0.57
CA LYS A 482 -32.92 -17.37 -0.55
C LYS A 482 -33.58 -16.34 0.38
N LEU A 483 -32.84 -15.72 1.30
CA LEU A 483 -33.37 -14.71 2.21
C LEU A 483 -33.22 -13.30 1.61
N ALA A 484 -34.31 -12.53 1.57
CA ALA A 484 -34.29 -11.18 1.00
C ALA A 484 -33.35 -10.23 1.77
N GLY A 485 -33.39 -10.26 3.11
CA GLY A 485 -32.47 -9.49 3.96
C GLY A 485 -30.99 -9.85 3.78
N GLU A 486 -30.71 -11.11 3.47
CA GLU A 486 -29.35 -11.59 3.15
C GLU A 486 -28.85 -11.02 1.82
N LYS A 487 -29.70 -11.00 0.78
CA LYS A 487 -29.38 -10.39 -0.53
C LYS A 487 -29.05 -8.90 -0.40
N ILE A 488 -29.77 -8.18 0.45
CA ILE A 488 -29.52 -6.78 0.78
C ILE A 488 -28.18 -6.64 1.50
N TYR A 489 -27.95 -7.42 2.57
CA TYR A 489 -26.69 -7.44 3.32
C TYR A 489 -25.48 -7.67 2.40
N ARG A 490 -25.57 -8.67 1.53
CA ARG A 490 -24.53 -9.07 0.56
C ARG A 490 -24.21 -7.98 -0.46
N THR A 491 -25.18 -7.16 -0.82
CA THR A 491 -25.00 -6.06 -1.79
C THR A 491 -24.42 -4.80 -1.13
N TYR A 492 -24.88 -4.46 0.08
CA TYR A 492 -24.62 -3.14 0.67
C TYR A 492 -23.71 -3.15 1.91
N CYS A 493 -23.74 -4.20 2.72
CA CYS A 493 -23.07 -4.24 4.02
C CYS A 493 -21.75 -5.05 3.99
N THR A 494 -21.70 -6.15 3.25
CA THR A 494 -20.53 -7.05 3.17
C THR A 494 -19.22 -6.37 2.73
N PRO A 495 -19.18 -5.39 1.81
CA PRO A 495 -17.96 -4.64 1.47
C PRO A 495 -17.22 -4.04 2.68
N CYS A 496 -17.95 -3.71 3.75
CA CYS A 496 -17.39 -3.19 5.00
C CYS A 496 -17.37 -4.27 6.10
N HIS A 497 -18.53 -4.85 6.43
CA HIS A 497 -18.70 -5.75 7.58
C HIS A 497 -18.31 -7.21 7.33
N GLN A 498 -17.89 -7.56 6.10
CA GLN A 498 -17.46 -8.90 5.67
C GLN A 498 -18.57 -9.97 5.78
N SER A 499 -18.34 -11.14 5.17
CA SER A 499 -19.37 -12.19 5.06
C SER A 499 -19.68 -12.86 6.41
N ASN A 500 -18.73 -12.84 7.35
CA ASN A 500 -18.89 -13.30 8.72
C ASN A 500 -19.42 -12.22 9.70
N GLY A 501 -19.67 -11.00 9.23
CA GLY A 501 -20.12 -9.89 10.08
C GLY A 501 -19.06 -9.32 11.03
N LEU A 502 -17.79 -9.77 11.01
CA LEU A 502 -16.74 -9.30 11.94
C LEU A 502 -16.04 -8.00 11.50
N GLY A 503 -16.32 -7.52 10.29
CA GLY A 503 -15.57 -6.42 9.68
C GLY A 503 -14.13 -6.81 9.32
N ASP A 504 -13.36 -5.84 8.84
CA ASP A 504 -11.94 -6.04 8.53
C ASP A 504 -11.03 -6.01 9.77
N GLY A 505 -11.62 -5.84 10.96
CA GLY A 505 -10.95 -5.79 12.25
C GLY A 505 -10.17 -4.51 12.52
N SER A 506 -10.28 -3.46 11.68
CA SER A 506 -9.42 -2.28 11.81
C SER A 506 -9.99 -0.93 11.33
N ARG A 507 -10.91 -0.94 10.36
CA ARG A 507 -11.64 0.22 9.82
C ARG A 507 -13.14 0.03 10.06
N PHE A 508 -13.63 -1.18 9.78
CA PHE A 508 -15.04 -1.52 9.89
C PHE A 508 -15.30 -2.39 11.12
N PRO A 509 -16.30 -2.04 11.97
CA PRO A 509 -16.58 -2.76 13.20
C PRO A 509 -17.31 -4.09 12.96
N PRO A 510 -17.23 -5.02 13.94
CA PRO A 510 -18.07 -6.21 13.95
C PRO A 510 -19.54 -5.84 14.21
N LEU A 511 -20.43 -6.56 13.53
CA LEU A 511 -21.86 -6.68 13.83
C LEU A 511 -22.15 -7.87 14.77
N VAL A 512 -21.18 -8.79 14.90
CA VAL A 512 -21.26 -9.96 15.78
C VAL A 512 -21.10 -9.54 17.24
N ASN A 513 -22.06 -9.91 18.10
CA ASN A 513 -22.18 -9.56 19.52
C ASN A 513 -22.17 -8.06 19.83
N SER A 514 -22.17 -7.20 18.82
CA SER A 514 -22.10 -5.74 18.95
C SER A 514 -23.30 -5.19 19.71
N GLU A 515 -23.05 -4.33 20.68
CA GLU A 515 -24.05 -3.55 21.42
C GLU A 515 -24.92 -2.69 20.50
N TRP A 516 -24.42 -2.34 19.31
CA TRP A 516 -25.20 -1.65 18.28
C TRP A 516 -26.23 -2.55 17.59
N VAL A 517 -26.04 -3.86 17.62
CA VAL A 517 -26.89 -4.86 16.96
C VAL A 517 -27.79 -5.58 17.95
N THR A 518 -27.28 -5.95 19.13
CA THR A 518 -27.99 -6.79 20.11
C THR A 518 -28.96 -5.98 20.98
N GLU A 519 -28.62 -4.75 21.35
CA GLU A 519 -29.43 -3.91 22.25
C GLU A 519 -30.61 -3.21 21.51
N ASP A 520 -30.78 -1.90 21.72
CA ASP A 520 -31.92 -1.11 21.24
C ASP A 520 -31.98 -1.05 19.71
N LYS A 521 -32.99 -1.73 19.14
CA LYS A 521 -33.31 -1.73 17.70
C LYS A 521 -33.33 -0.32 17.08
N ARG A 522 -33.74 0.71 17.84
CA ARG A 522 -33.83 2.10 17.35
C ARG A 522 -32.44 2.67 16.99
N LYS A 523 -31.39 2.27 17.73
CA LYS A 523 -30.00 2.65 17.45
C LYS A 523 -29.55 2.08 16.10
N LEU A 524 -29.81 0.79 15.88
CA LEU A 524 -29.48 0.08 14.65
C LEU A 524 -30.27 0.61 13.42
N ILE A 525 -31.58 0.82 13.56
CA ILE A 525 -32.43 1.40 12.50
C ILE A 525 -31.88 2.77 12.08
N ARG A 526 -31.57 3.65 13.04
CA ARG A 526 -31.02 4.99 12.76
C ARG A 526 -29.63 4.92 12.11
N ALA A 527 -28.75 4.03 12.56
CA ALA A 527 -27.43 3.86 11.97
C ALA A 527 -27.49 3.44 10.49
N VAL A 528 -28.40 2.53 10.13
CA VAL A 528 -28.59 2.14 8.73
C VAL A 528 -29.25 3.25 7.91
N ALA A 529 -30.31 3.87 8.43
CA ALA A 529 -31.05 4.91 7.70
C ALA A 529 -30.21 6.19 7.48
N ASN A 530 -29.52 6.66 8.52
CA ASN A 530 -28.83 7.96 8.52
C ASN A 530 -27.33 7.86 8.25
N GLY A 531 -26.76 6.65 8.26
CA GLY A 531 -25.30 6.45 8.28
C GLY A 531 -24.70 6.74 9.65
N LEU A 532 -23.37 6.67 9.74
CA LEU A 532 -22.59 7.07 10.91
C LEU A 532 -21.33 7.82 10.47
N GLU A 533 -21.01 8.90 11.17
CA GLU A 533 -19.79 9.69 10.99
C GLU A 533 -19.23 10.07 12.37
N GLY A 534 -17.91 10.19 12.46
CA GLY A 534 -17.21 10.49 13.71
C GLY A 534 -16.93 9.25 14.58
N PRO A 535 -16.30 9.45 15.75
CA PRO A 535 -15.77 8.36 16.55
C PRO A 535 -16.90 7.63 17.29
N ILE A 536 -16.95 6.31 17.08
CA ILE A 536 -17.82 5.39 17.81
C ILE A 536 -16.98 4.34 18.55
N GLU A 537 -17.60 3.69 19.52
CA GLU A 537 -17.05 2.51 20.19
C GLU A 537 -17.94 1.30 19.89
N VAL A 538 -17.31 0.15 19.60
CA VAL A 538 -17.96 -1.15 19.41
C VAL A 538 -17.12 -2.20 20.13
N LEU A 539 -17.72 -2.94 21.07
CA LEU A 539 -17.04 -3.97 21.87
C LEU A 539 -15.71 -3.48 22.51
N GLY A 540 -15.71 -2.27 23.07
CA GLY A 540 -14.53 -1.68 23.71
C GLY A 540 -13.45 -1.16 22.76
N LYS A 541 -13.71 -1.12 21.44
CA LYS A 541 -12.76 -0.70 20.41
C LYS A 541 -13.25 0.56 19.68
N PRO A 542 -12.38 1.56 19.46
CA PRO A 542 -12.75 2.76 18.72
C PRO A 542 -12.74 2.52 17.21
N TYR A 543 -13.71 3.12 16.52
CA TYR A 543 -13.82 3.19 15.06
C TYR A 543 -14.18 4.63 14.67
N ASN A 544 -13.69 5.13 13.53
CA ASN A 544 -13.90 6.51 13.08
C ASN A 544 -13.97 6.62 11.54
N ASP A 545 -14.26 5.51 10.86
CA ASP A 545 -14.50 5.49 9.42
C ASP A 545 -15.99 5.67 9.14
N LEU A 546 -16.31 6.34 8.03
CA LEU A 546 -17.67 6.65 7.61
C LEU A 546 -18.48 5.39 7.27
N MET A 547 -19.69 5.26 7.84
CA MET A 547 -20.72 4.32 7.39
C MET A 547 -21.72 5.04 6.48
N PRO A 548 -21.83 4.68 5.18
CA PRO A 548 -22.79 5.30 4.27
C PRO A 548 -24.24 5.14 4.75
N LYS A 549 -25.08 6.12 4.43
CA LYS A 549 -26.51 6.09 4.73
C LYS A 549 -27.30 5.29 3.68
N HIS A 550 -28.27 4.51 4.14
CA HIS A 550 -29.08 3.60 3.32
C HIS A 550 -30.57 4.04 3.28
N ASP A 551 -30.80 5.35 3.29
CA ASP A 551 -32.11 6.02 3.16
C ASP A 551 -32.84 5.77 1.82
N PHE A 552 -32.20 5.08 0.88
CA PHE A 552 -32.80 4.64 -0.39
C PHE A 552 -33.57 3.31 -0.28
N MET A 553 -33.45 2.58 0.84
CA MET A 553 -34.19 1.34 1.07
C MET A 553 -35.63 1.62 1.51
N SER A 554 -36.57 0.80 1.05
CA SER A 554 -37.93 0.79 1.60
C SER A 554 -37.94 0.34 3.08
N PRO A 555 -38.95 0.73 3.88
CA PRO A 555 -39.13 0.22 5.24
C PRO A 555 -39.18 -1.32 5.32
N GLU A 556 -39.71 -1.97 4.28
CA GLU A 556 -39.78 -3.42 4.12
C GLU A 556 -38.39 -4.04 3.93
N GLU A 557 -37.58 -3.51 3.01
CA GLU A 557 -36.20 -3.95 2.78
C GLU A 557 -35.33 -3.73 4.03
N MET A 558 -35.49 -2.57 4.69
CA MET A 558 -34.76 -2.26 5.92
C MET A 558 -35.16 -3.22 7.05
N ALA A 559 -36.45 -3.51 7.25
CA ALA A 559 -36.89 -4.50 8.23
C ALA A 559 -36.34 -5.91 7.96
N GLN A 560 -36.25 -6.31 6.68
CA GLN A 560 -35.65 -7.58 6.26
C GLN A 560 -34.15 -7.63 6.53
N LEU A 561 -33.39 -6.59 6.14
CA LEU A 561 -31.96 -6.46 6.39
C LEU A 561 -31.64 -6.50 7.89
N LEU A 562 -32.35 -5.69 8.69
CA LEU A 562 -32.10 -5.58 10.12
C LEU A 562 -32.51 -6.85 10.87
N THR A 563 -33.56 -7.54 10.43
CA THR A 563 -33.88 -8.89 10.90
C THR A 563 -32.76 -9.87 10.60
N TYR A 564 -32.20 -9.86 9.38
CA TYR A 564 -31.06 -10.71 9.02
C TYR A 564 -29.84 -10.42 9.90
N VAL A 565 -29.42 -9.15 10.04
CA VAL A 565 -28.27 -8.75 10.86
C VAL A 565 -28.44 -9.14 12.34
N ARG A 566 -29.66 -9.03 12.90
CA ARG A 566 -29.94 -9.46 14.28
C ARG A 566 -29.98 -10.98 14.43
N GLN A 567 -30.55 -11.73 13.48
CA GLN A 567 -30.72 -13.18 13.62
C GLN A 567 -29.49 -14.00 13.20
N GLN A 568 -28.59 -13.45 12.39
CA GLN A 568 -27.37 -14.13 11.95
C GLN A 568 -26.20 -13.92 12.91
N PHE A 569 -25.08 -14.57 12.59
CA PHE A 569 -23.80 -14.47 13.31
C PHE A 569 -23.83 -14.88 14.79
N GLY A 570 -24.90 -15.54 15.26
CA GLY A 570 -25.08 -15.89 16.66
C GLY A 570 -25.49 -14.71 17.55
N ASN A 571 -26.10 -13.67 16.97
CA ASN A 571 -26.63 -12.49 17.66
C ASN A 571 -27.93 -12.82 18.44
N MET A 572 -29.07 -12.22 18.11
CA MET A 572 -30.33 -12.41 18.86
C MET A 572 -31.54 -12.73 17.96
N PRO A 573 -32.47 -13.62 18.37
CA PRO A 573 -33.57 -14.07 17.53
C PRO A 573 -34.61 -12.98 17.20
N ASP A 574 -34.60 -11.86 17.92
CA ASP A 574 -35.55 -10.76 17.79
C ASP A 574 -35.51 -10.06 16.43
N ARG A 575 -36.64 -10.16 15.71
CA ARG A 575 -36.87 -9.54 14.41
C ARG A 575 -37.07 -8.03 14.51
N VAL A 576 -36.88 -7.32 13.40
CA VAL A 576 -37.30 -5.92 13.23
C VAL A 576 -38.52 -5.90 12.31
N SER A 577 -39.62 -5.31 12.77
CA SER A 577 -40.85 -5.16 11.99
C SER A 577 -40.87 -3.85 11.20
N VAL A 578 -41.65 -3.84 10.11
CA VAL A 578 -41.90 -2.64 9.29
C VAL A 578 -42.48 -1.50 10.13
N ASP A 579 -43.36 -1.82 11.09
CA ASP A 579 -43.92 -0.82 12.02
C ASP A 579 -42.88 -0.24 12.99
N GLU A 580 -41.88 -1.00 13.42
CA GLU A 580 -40.76 -0.47 14.21
C GLU A 580 -39.90 0.48 13.36
N VAL A 581 -39.57 0.11 12.11
CA VAL A 581 -38.85 0.98 11.17
C VAL A 581 -39.63 2.27 10.94
N ASN A 582 -40.90 2.18 10.54
CA ASN A 582 -41.77 3.34 10.31
C ASN A 582 -41.92 4.25 11.53
N ARG A 583 -41.98 3.69 12.75
CA ARG A 583 -42.03 4.49 14.00
C ARG A 583 -40.72 5.21 14.32
N VAL A 584 -39.58 4.68 13.87
CA VAL A 584 -38.27 5.31 14.06
C VAL A 584 -37.97 6.35 12.98
N LEU A 585 -38.41 6.15 11.74
CA LEU A 585 -38.16 7.09 10.62
C LEU A 585 -39.14 8.28 10.58
N LYS A 586 -40.30 8.21 11.26
CA LYS A 586 -41.27 9.30 11.37
C LYS A 586 -40.94 10.35 12.46
N LYS A 587 -39.76 10.28 13.09
CA LYS A 587 -39.31 11.15 14.19
C LYS A 587 -37.83 11.50 14.06
#